data_AF-A0A6A7ZFH1-F1
#
_entry.id   AF-A0A6A7ZFH1-F1
#
_cell.length_a   1.000
_cell.length_b   1.000
_cell.length_c   1.000
_cell.angle_alpha   90.00
_cell.angle_beta   90.00
_cell.angle_gamma   90.00
#
_symmetry.space_group_name_H-M   'P 1'
#
loop_
_entity.id
_entity.type
_entity.pdbx_description
1 polymer ?
#
loop_
_entity_poly.entity_id
_entity_poly.type
_entity_poly.pdbx_seq_one_letter_code
_entity_poly.pdbx_strand_id
1 'polypeptide(L)'
;MQLFLLKPHWLDSHNDHHSMLKLTLGTLYLFQQFNHCITTYAVTQDVLLKYFEVSNPEPATGDTTLLAADCNKLLGAILNWDPKEIEGFVSRLPAKRVRSMQELEWLMRGHDTATITGLSSKLLLTATHLNAHIPHPDWQLVGKAVIAAQKP
;
A
#
# COMPACT_ATOMS: atom_id res chain seq x y z
N MET A 1 -18.76 3.76 -3.54
CA MET A 1 -18.89 2.39 -4.11
C MET A 1 -19.17 2.34 -5.62
N GLN A 2 -20.12 3.10 -6.18
CA GLN A 2 -20.43 3.04 -7.64
C GLN A 2 -19.21 3.31 -8.54
N LEU A 3 -18.25 4.10 -8.10
CA LEU A 3 -17.02 4.39 -8.85
C LEU A 3 -16.20 3.13 -9.17
N PHE A 4 -16.17 2.13 -8.30
CA PHE A 4 -15.48 0.86 -8.56
C PHE A 4 -16.18 0.00 -9.62
N LEU A 5 -17.47 0.23 -9.90
CA LEU A 5 -18.16 -0.41 -11.02
C LEU A 5 -17.77 0.22 -12.36
N LEU A 6 -17.49 1.53 -12.36
CA LEU A 6 -17.04 2.28 -13.54
C LEU A 6 -15.53 2.13 -13.77
N LYS A 7 -14.75 1.99 -12.70
CA LYS A 7 -13.29 1.88 -12.69
C LYS A 7 -12.85 0.66 -11.87
N PRO A 8 -13.06 -0.57 -12.36
CA PRO A 8 -12.79 -1.80 -11.60
C PRO A 8 -11.31 -2.01 -11.26
N HIS A 9 -10.40 -1.44 -12.07
CA HIS A 9 -8.96 -1.43 -11.82
C HIS A 9 -8.56 -0.63 -10.57
N TRP A 10 -9.41 0.27 -10.07
CA TRP A 10 -9.19 0.98 -8.80
C TRP A 10 -9.49 0.10 -7.59
N LEU A 11 -10.23 -0.99 -7.76
CA LEU A 11 -10.45 -1.96 -6.70
C LEU A 11 -9.31 -2.99 -6.69
N ASP A 12 -9.05 -3.60 -7.83
CA ASP A 12 -8.02 -4.63 -8.03
C ASP A 12 -7.26 -4.33 -9.32
N SER A 13 -5.93 -4.21 -9.23
CA SER A 13 -5.05 -3.89 -10.37
C SER A 13 -5.08 -4.93 -11.49
N HIS A 14 -5.58 -6.15 -11.23
CA HIS A 14 -5.73 -7.20 -12.23
C HIS A 14 -6.99 -7.04 -13.09
N ASN A 15 -7.92 -6.17 -12.69
CA ASN A 15 -9.09 -5.87 -13.52
C ASN A 15 -8.70 -4.97 -14.69
N ASP A 16 -9.23 -5.28 -15.87
CA ASP A 16 -9.09 -4.43 -17.06
C ASP A 16 -9.90 -3.14 -16.90
N HIS A 17 -9.33 -2.01 -17.37
CA HIS A 17 -9.95 -0.68 -17.39
C HIS A 17 -11.35 -0.64 -18.03
N HIS A 18 -11.63 -1.51 -19.00
CA HIS A 18 -12.89 -1.55 -19.73
C HIS A 18 -13.77 -2.77 -19.39
N SER A 19 -13.34 -3.57 -18.42
CA SER A 19 -14.12 -4.74 -18.00
C SER A 19 -15.29 -4.37 -17.09
N MET A 20 -16.29 -5.26 -17.03
CA MET A 20 -17.26 -5.23 -15.93
C MET A 20 -16.61 -5.83 -14.68
N LEU A 21 -16.90 -5.24 -13.52
CA LEU A 21 -16.44 -5.78 -12.24
C LEU A 21 -17.06 -7.17 -12.02
N LYS A 22 -16.21 -8.21 -11.95
CA LYS A 22 -16.65 -9.56 -11.58
C LYS A 22 -16.81 -9.64 -10.07
N LEU A 23 -17.95 -10.16 -9.60
CA LEU A 23 -18.17 -10.42 -8.18
C LEU A 23 -17.54 -11.75 -7.80
N THR A 24 -16.43 -11.68 -7.06
CA THR A 24 -15.70 -12.82 -6.52
C THR A 24 -15.50 -12.62 -5.01
N LEU A 25 -15.02 -13.65 -4.31
CA LEU A 25 -14.61 -13.50 -2.90
C LEU A 25 -13.51 -12.44 -2.75
N GLY A 26 -12.59 -12.34 -3.71
CA GLY A 26 -11.56 -11.29 -3.70
C GLY A 26 -12.16 -9.89 -3.82
N THR A 27 -13.15 -9.72 -4.70
CA THR A 27 -13.88 -8.46 -4.85
C THR A 27 -14.59 -8.07 -3.55
N LEU A 28 -15.30 -9.02 -2.92
CA LEU A 28 -15.99 -8.79 -1.65
C LEU A 28 -15.01 -8.45 -0.52
N TYR A 29 -13.88 -9.15 -0.45
CA TYR A 29 -12.80 -8.85 0.49
C TYR A 29 -12.30 -7.42 0.31
N LEU A 30 -12.00 -6.97 -0.92
CA LEU A 30 -11.50 -5.62 -1.15
C LEU A 30 -12.53 -4.53 -0.80
N PHE A 31 -13.82 -4.78 -0.98
CA PHE A 31 -14.87 -3.87 -0.46
C PHE A 31 -14.90 -3.83 1.06
N GLN A 32 -14.73 -4.97 1.72
CA GLN A 32 -14.59 -5.01 3.18
C GLN A 32 -13.35 -4.24 3.63
N GLN A 33 -12.21 -4.40 2.96
CA GLN A 33 -10.97 -3.70 3.29
C GLN A 33 -11.07 -2.20 3.03
N PHE A 34 -11.83 -1.78 2.02
CA PHE A 34 -12.14 -0.37 1.79
C PHE A 34 -12.90 0.25 2.98
N ASN A 35 -13.94 -0.44 3.48
CA ASN A 35 -14.65 -0.01 4.69
C ASN A 35 -13.76 -0.07 5.94
N HIS A 36 -12.92 -1.09 6.04
CA HIS A 36 -11.97 -1.23 7.14
C HIS A 36 -11.01 -0.03 7.20
N CYS A 37 -10.45 0.39 6.06
CA CYS A 37 -9.58 1.57 5.97
C CYS A 37 -10.29 2.84 6.50
N ILE A 38 -11.53 3.10 6.05
CA ILE A 38 -12.36 4.22 6.53
C ILE A 38 -12.50 4.18 8.06
N THR A 39 -12.84 3.02 8.61
CA THR A 39 -13.05 2.88 10.06
C THR A 39 -11.76 2.98 10.87
N THR A 40 -10.67 2.38 10.41
CA THR A 40 -9.40 2.31 11.14
C THR A 40 -8.71 3.66 11.20
N TYR A 41 -8.72 4.40 10.09
CA TYR A 41 -8.03 5.69 9.97
C TYR A 41 -8.97 6.90 10.13
N ALA A 42 -10.24 6.68 10.45
CA ALA A 42 -11.25 7.72 10.63
C ALA A 42 -11.34 8.72 9.45
N VAL A 43 -11.11 8.25 8.23
CA VAL A 43 -11.24 9.03 6.99
C VAL A 43 -12.60 8.78 6.35
N THR A 44 -13.08 9.70 5.51
CA THR A 44 -14.33 9.51 4.77
C THR A 44 -14.10 8.69 3.50
N GLN A 45 -15.17 8.11 2.96
CA GLN A 45 -15.15 7.49 1.64
C GLN A 45 -14.59 8.45 0.58
N ASP A 46 -15.00 9.72 0.61
CA ASP A 46 -14.63 10.71 -0.38
C ASP A 46 -13.13 11.03 -0.34
N VAL A 47 -12.49 11.01 0.84
CA VAL A 47 -11.03 11.18 0.95
C VAL A 47 -10.29 10.05 0.23
N LEU A 48 -10.71 8.80 0.43
CA LEU A 48 -10.07 7.65 -0.25
C LEU A 48 -10.35 7.65 -1.75
N LEU A 49 -11.58 7.96 -2.19
CA LEU A 49 -11.89 8.06 -3.62
C LEU A 49 -11.10 9.21 -4.27
N LYS A 50 -10.94 10.34 -3.57
CA LYS A 50 -10.14 11.46 -4.06
C LYS A 50 -8.67 11.11 -4.19
N TYR A 51 -8.14 10.31 -3.26
CA TYR A 51 -6.80 9.75 -3.39
C TYR A 51 -6.67 8.92 -4.68
N PHE A 52 -7.60 8.01 -4.95
CA PHE A 52 -7.55 7.18 -6.16
C PHE A 52 -7.70 7.99 -7.46
N GLU A 53 -8.45 9.09 -7.46
CA GLU A 53 -8.48 10.03 -8.58
C GLU A 53 -7.10 10.64 -8.86
N VAL A 54 -6.38 11.06 -7.80
CA VAL A 54 -5.04 11.63 -7.94
C VAL A 54 -4.02 10.59 -8.38
N SER A 55 -4.08 9.38 -7.82
CA SER A 55 -3.10 8.32 -8.14
C SER A 55 -3.33 7.66 -9.50
N ASN A 56 -4.50 7.85 -10.11
CA ASN A 56 -4.87 7.39 -11.45
C ASN A 56 -5.17 8.56 -12.40
N PRO A 57 -4.17 9.36 -12.81
CA PRO A 57 -4.40 10.47 -13.72
C PRO A 57 -4.84 9.98 -15.10
N GLU A 58 -5.80 10.68 -15.69
CA GLU A 58 -6.25 10.49 -17.08
C GLU A 58 -6.03 11.82 -17.84
N PRO A 59 -5.24 11.83 -18.94
CA PRO A 59 -4.56 10.72 -19.60
C PRO A 59 -3.30 10.23 -18.86
N ALA A 60 -2.89 8.97 -19.13
CA ALA A 60 -1.81 8.25 -18.42
C ALA A 60 -0.38 8.83 -18.59
N THR A 61 -0.23 10.00 -19.22
CA THR A 61 1.06 10.69 -19.42
C THR A 61 1.61 11.35 -18.13
N GLY A 62 0.89 11.23 -17.01
CA GLY A 62 1.23 11.83 -15.72
C GLY A 62 2.17 11.03 -14.81
N ASP A 63 2.76 9.91 -15.28
CA ASP A 63 3.70 9.11 -14.49
C ASP A 63 5.02 9.85 -14.27
N THR A 64 5.06 10.65 -13.20
CA THR A 64 6.25 11.39 -12.77
C THR A 64 6.66 10.96 -11.36
N THR A 65 7.95 11.10 -11.05
CA THR A 65 8.47 10.91 -9.69
C THR A 65 7.81 11.87 -8.69
N LEU A 66 7.42 13.06 -9.14
CA LEU A 66 6.66 14.04 -8.35
C LEU A 66 5.29 13.50 -7.94
N LEU A 67 4.55 12.88 -8.87
CA LEU A 67 3.25 12.28 -8.57
C LEU A 67 3.35 11.19 -7.52
N ALA A 68 4.37 10.32 -7.60
CA ALA A 68 4.60 9.28 -6.59
C ALA A 68 4.88 9.89 -5.21
N ALA A 69 5.73 10.91 -5.14
CA ALA A 69 6.03 11.60 -3.88
C ALA A 69 4.79 12.28 -3.27
N ASP A 70 3.95 12.91 -4.09
CA ASP A 70 2.71 13.54 -3.63
C ASP A 70 1.68 12.50 -3.17
N CYS A 71 1.58 11.36 -3.87
CA CYS A 71 0.77 10.24 -3.42
C CYS A 71 1.24 9.71 -2.05
N ASN A 72 2.55 9.62 -1.82
CA ASN A 72 3.09 9.20 -0.52
C ASN A 72 2.76 10.19 0.60
N LYS A 73 2.76 11.50 0.32
CA LYS A 73 2.33 12.52 1.29
C LYS A 73 0.85 12.41 1.61
N LEU A 74 -0.01 12.23 0.60
CA LEU A 74 -1.44 12.05 0.79
C LEU A 74 -1.74 10.79 1.61
N LEU A 75 -1.09 9.67 1.29
CA LEU A 75 -1.21 8.46 2.09
C LEU A 75 -0.64 8.63 3.50
N GLY A 76 0.46 9.37 3.66
CA GLY A 76 1.01 9.66 4.98
C GLY A 76 0.02 10.42 5.86
N ALA A 77 -0.75 11.35 5.28
CA ALA A 77 -1.83 12.03 5.98
C ALA A 77 -3.02 11.10 6.30
N ILE A 78 -3.39 10.22 5.36
CA ILE A 78 -4.51 9.26 5.56
C ILE A 78 -4.15 8.21 6.62
N LEU A 79 -2.96 7.63 6.55
CA LEU A 79 -2.53 6.52 7.40
C LEU A 79 -1.84 6.98 8.69
N ASN A 80 -1.63 8.30 8.85
CA ASN A 80 -0.80 8.88 9.90
C ASN A 80 0.59 8.23 9.97
N TRP A 81 1.24 8.12 8.81
CA TRP A 81 2.52 7.42 8.65
C TRP A 81 3.55 8.24 7.88
N ASP A 82 4.84 8.00 8.11
CA ASP A 82 5.92 8.73 7.43
C ASP A 82 5.90 8.42 5.92
N PRO A 83 5.80 9.44 5.04
CA PRO A 83 5.85 9.26 3.59
C PRO A 83 7.10 8.50 3.09
N LYS A 84 8.23 8.58 3.80
CA LYS A 84 9.45 7.82 3.46
C LYS A 84 9.31 6.33 3.74
N GLU A 85 8.59 5.98 4.80
CA GLU A 85 8.27 4.57 5.10
C GLU A 85 7.30 4.01 4.05
N ILE A 86 6.32 4.81 3.63
CA ILE A 86 5.43 4.47 2.51
C ILE A 86 6.23 4.28 1.22
N GLU A 87 7.16 5.20 0.90
CA GLU A 87 8.03 5.12 -0.28
C GLU A 87 8.78 3.78 -0.35
N GLY A 88 9.30 3.31 0.79
CA GLY A 88 9.97 2.02 0.89
C GLY A 88 9.09 0.86 0.41
N PHE A 89 7.82 0.83 0.80
CA PHE A 89 6.85 -0.17 0.34
C PHE A 89 6.45 0.03 -1.12
N VAL A 90 5.99 1.23 -1.50
CA VAL A 90 5.45 1.44 -2.85
C VAL A 90 6.52 1.35 -3.93
N SER A 91 7.80 1.44 -3.59
CA SER A 91 8.92 1.14 -4.50
C SER A 91 8.83 -0.27 -5.13
N ARG A 92 8.11 -1.20 -4.50
CA ARG A 92 7.84 -2.56 -5.02
C ARG A 92 6.68 -2.63 -6.00
N LEU A 93 5.81 -1.62 -6.02
CA LEU A 93 4.67 -1.57 -6.93
C LEU A 93 5.12 -1.20 -8.35
N PRO A 94 4.39 -1.62 -9.41
CA PRO A 94 4.73 -1.28 -10.79
C PRO A 94 4.76 0.24 -11.03
N ALA A 95 3.75 0.97 -10.55
CA ALA A 95 3.62 2.41 -10.74
C ALA A 95 4.34 3.26 -9.68
N LYS A 96 5.08 2.62 -8.76
CA LYS A 96 5.77 3.25 -7.61
C LYS A 96 4.85 4.08 -6.70
N ARG A 97 3.55 3.80 -6.73
CA ARG A 97 2.50 4.39 -5.90
C ARG A 97 1.30 3.44 -5.84
N VAL A 98 0.42 3.64 -4.87
CA VAL A 98 -0.81 2.87 -4.73
C VAL A 98 -1.87 3.41 -5.69
N ARG A 99 -2.40 2.54 -6.56
CA ARG A 99 -3.41 2.87 -7.57
C ARG A 99 -4.71 2.09 -7.38
N SER A 100 -4.70 1.04 -6.58
CA SER A 100 -5.86 0.20 -6.31
C SER A 100 -6.06 -0.08 -4.82
N MET A 101 -7.28 -0.50 -4.44
CA MET A 101 -7.57 -0.94 -3.08
C MET A 101 -6.76 -2.18 -2.69
N GLN A 102 -6.49 -3.09 -3.63
CA GLN A 102 -5.60 -4.24 -3.41
C GLN A 102 -4.19 -3.82 -2.99
N GLU A 103 -3.62 -2.81 -3.64
CA GLU A 103 -2.30 -2.27 -3.28
C GLU A 103 -2.34 -1.50 -1.95
N LEU A 104 -3.42 -0.76 -1.69
CA LEU A 104 -3.62 -0.03 -0.43
C LEU A 104 -3.73 -1.01 0.75
N GLU A 105 -4.49 -2.08 0.57
CA GLU A 105 -4.66 -3.14 1.56
C GLU A 105 -3.32 -3.81 1.89
N TRP A 106 -2.49 -4.09 0.88
CA TRP A 106 -1.14 -4.59 1.10
C TRP A 106 -0.28 -3.59 1.90
N LEU A 107 -0.35 -2.30 1.56
CA LEU A 107 0.36 -1.25 2.30
C LEU A 107 -0.11 -1.15 3.75
N MET A 108 -1.41 -1.27 4.01
CA MET A 108 -1.99 -1.26 5.37
C MET A 108 -1.44 -2.42 6.22
N ARG A 109 -1.35 -3.64 5.68
CA ARG A 109 -0.69 -4.76 6.40
C ARG A 109 0.79 -4.47 6.68
N GLY A 110 1.47 -3.82 5.74
CA GLY A 110 2.86 -3.37 5.92
C GLY A 110 2.99 -2.35 7.05
N HIS A 111 2.09 -1.36 7.09
CA HIS A 111 1.97 -0.38 8.16
C HIS A 111 1.77 -1.05 9.51
N ASP A 112 0.76 -1.91 9.65
CA ASP A 112 0.45 -2.58 10.92
C ASP A 112 1.63 -3.43 11.40
N THR A 113 2.30 -4.12 10.48
CA THR A 113 3.49 -4.90 10.81
C THR A 113 4.65 -4.00 11.27
N ALA A 114 4.86 -2.84 10.63
CA ALA A 114 5.85 -1.85 11.05
C ALA A 114 5.55 -1.31 12.44
N THR A 115 4.28 -1.00 12.73
CA THR A 115 3.84 -0.54 14.04
C THR A 115 4.08 -1.60 15.12
N ILE A 116 3.74 -2.86 14.85
CA ILE A 116 3.90 -3.96 15.83
C ILE A 116 5.37 -4.29 16.10
N THR A 117 6.20 -4.27 15.05
CA THR A 117 7.60 -4.73 15.14
C THR A 117 8.60 -3.60 15.43
N GLY A 118 8.22 -2.34 15.21
CA GLY A 118 9.13 -1.19 15.24
C GLY A 118 10.14 -1.16 14.10
N LEU A 119 10.02 -2.04 13.11
CA LEU A 119 10.94 -2.10 11.97
C LEU A 119 10.53 -1.11 10.89
N SER A 120 11.54 -0.54 10.21
CA SER A 120 11.30 0.24 8.99
C SER A 120 10.87 -0.65 7.82
N SER A 121 10.19 -0.04 6.86
CA SER A 121 9.77 -0.61 5.58
C SER A 121 10.88 -1.37 4.87
N LYS A 122 12.09 -0.79 4.82
CA LYS A 122 13.27 -1.45 4.24
C LYS A 122 13.58 -2.77 4.95
N LEU A 123 13.63 -2.76 6.29
CA LEU A 123 13.97 -3.93 7.09
C LEU A 123 12.87 -4.99 7.05
N LEU A 124 11.60 -4.58 7.06
CA LEU A 124 10.47 -5.49 6.86
C LEU A 124 10.53 -6.19 5.50
N LEU A 125 10.73 -5.42 4.43
CA LEU A 125 10.86 -6.01 3.10
C LEU A 125 12.08 -6.93 3.01
N THR A 126 13.23 -6.56 3.58
CA THR A 126 14.39 -7.46 3.69
C THR A 126 14.02 -8.74 4.44
N ALA A 127 13.31 -8.63 5.57
CA ALA A 127 12.86 -9.78 6.36
C ALA A 127 11.97 -10.74 5.55
N THR A 128 11.05 -10.21 4.72
CA THR A 128 10.19 -11.05 3.84
C THR A 128 10.97 -11.80 2.76
N HIS A 129 12.19 -11.38 2.43
CA HIS A 129 13.04 -12.06 1.46
C HIS A 129 13.96 -13.11 2.07
N LEU A 130 14.12 -13.13 3.39
CA LEU A 130 14.99 -14.09 4.05
C LEU A 130 14.51 -15.52 3.79
N ASN A 131 15.42 -16.34 3.30
CA ASN A 131 15.22 -17.76 3.10
C ASN A 131 16.56 -18.50 3.24
N ALA A 132 16.53 -19.83 3.17
CA ALA A 132 17.71 -20.69 3.37
C ALA A 132 18.86 -20.43 2.37
N HIS A 133 18.60 -19.77 1.24
CA HIS A 133 19.58 -19.49 0.20
C HIS A 133 20.13 -18.06 0.25
N ILE A 134 19.60 -17.21 1.13
CA ILE A 134 20.05 -15.81 1.27
C ILE A 134 21.31 -15.75 2.15
N PRO A 135 22.31 -14.89 1.80
CA PRO A 135 23.53 -14.76 2.58
C PRO A 135 23.31 -14.44 4.06
N HIS A 136 24.20 -14.96 4.90
CA HIS A 136 24.21 -14.72 6.35
C HIS A 136 24.18 -13.23 6.79
N PRO A 137 24.80 -12.27 6.08
CA PRO A 137 24.73 -10.85 6.47
C PRO A 137 23.31 -10.27 6.56
N ASP A 138 22.40 -10.66 5.68
CA ASP A 138 21.02 -10.15 5.71
C ASP A 138 20.24 -10.72 6.91
N TRP A 139 20.46 -12.00 7.23
CA TRP A 139 19.96 -12.62 8.45
C TRP A 139 20.46 -11.90 9.70
N GLN A 140 21.75 -11.58 9.75
CA GLN A 140 22.33 -10.87 10.89
C GLN A 140 21.80 -9.43 10.99
N LEU A 141 21.63 -8.74 9.87
CA LEU A 141 21.09 -7.38 9.82
C LEU A 141 19.67 -7.32 10.39
N VAL A 142 18.77 -8.17 9.88
CA VAL A 142 17.37 -8.23 10.34
C VAL A 142 17.30 -8.64 11.80
N GLY A 143 18.07 -9.66 12.22
CA GLY A 143 18.10 -10.12 13.61
C GLY A 143 18.52 -9.02 14.59
N LYS A 144 19.57 -8.25 14.25
CA LYS A 144 20.01 -7.10 15.06
C LYS A 144 18.93 -6.00 15.13
N ALA A 145 18.26 -5.73 14.02
CA ALA A 145 17.22 -4.72 13.98
C ALA A 145 16.00 -5.08 14.85
N VAL A 146 15.55 -6.33 14.82
CA VAL A 146 14.45 -6.81 15.66
C VAL A 146 14.80 -6.66 17.14
N ILE A 147 16.00 -7.08 17.56
CA ILE A 147 16.45 -6.95 18.95
C ILE A 147 16.53 -5.47 19.37
N ALA A 148 16.97 -4.58 18.47
CA ALA A 148 17.04 -3.14 18.76
C ALA A 148 15.66 -2.50 18.90
N ALA A 149 14.69 -2.90 18.06
CA ALA A 149 13.33 -2.38 18.07
C ALA A 149 12.52 -2.82 19.30
N GLN A 150 12.89 -3.94 19.93
CA GLN A 150 12.24 -4.46 21.14
C GLN A 150 12.79 -3.91 22.46
N LYS A 151 13.80 -3.04 22.43
CA LYS A 151 14.32 -2.48 23.68
C LYS A 151 13.27 -1.56 24.34
N PRO A 152 13.02 -1.73 25.65
CA PRO A 152 11.96 -1.04 26.39
C PRO A 152 12.16 0.47 26.48
#